data_AF-X0KK61-F1
#
_entry.id   AF-X0KK61-F1
#
_cell.length_a   1.000
_cell.length_b   1.000
_cell.length_c   1.000
_cell.angle_alpha   90.00
_cell.angle_beta   90.00
_cell.angle_gamma   90.00
#
_symmetry.space_group_name_H-M   'P 1'
#
loop_
_entity.id
_entity.type
_entity.pdbx_description
1 polymer ?
#
loop_
_entity_poly.entity_id
_entity_poly.type
_entity_poly.pdbx_seq_one_letter_code
_entity_poly.pdbx_strand_id
1 'polypeptide(L)'
;MAPPLRRKRPFCLASPQVPRHAAIPFHTEKHPNTDYYACYNTNTSERKWIGQNRALAIRQLVTVQKLPATSRASFTDIGKLNRISHENVVRPDCFYHVDGELYIVYEFLYLDIFDLFPLQEAAVACIVKQTICGFRHLKDLEIFFGIDIIQINEYGVVKIEVIDWNQDEFSVERSLHRANEEYLVAYLQELMAAMAQRCNDLPKTVSNFFIGSVLPDMGHDFIANVGGPEILRERVISAIRRKLLGGGIKPFTCDPSI
;
A
#
# COMPACT_ATOMS: atom_id res chain seq x y z
N MET A 1 -47.53 -12.67 1.17
CA MET A 1 -46.25 -13.41 1.18
C MET A 1 -45.13 -12.39 1.22
N ALA A 2 -44.31 -12.38 2.27
CA ALA A 2 -43.13 -11.53 2.32
C ALA A 2 -42.09 -12.03 1.30
N PRO A 3 -41.38 -11.14 0.58
CA PRO A 3 -40.35 -11.56 -0.36
C PRO A 3 -39.24 -12.31 0.40
N PRO A 4 -38.66 -13.37 -0.19
CA PRO A 4 -37.58 -14.12 0.45
C PRO A 4 -36.40 -13.18 0.72
N LEU A 5 -35.89 -13.19 1.94
CA LEU A 5 -34.70 -12.45 2.36
C LEU A 5 -33.54 -12.83 1.44
N ARG A 6 -33.22 -11.96 0.49
CA ARG A 6 -32.10 -12.12 -0.44
C ARG A 6 -30.82 -12.12 0.40
N ARG A 7 -30.23 -13.30 0.62
CA ARG A 7 -28.91 -13.42 1.29
C ARG A 7 -27.93 -12.49 0.58
N LYS A 8 -27.51 -11.42 1.27
CA LYS A 8 -26.44 -10.54 0.79
C LYS A 8 -25.22 -11.44 0.58
N ARG A 9 -24.65 -11.46 -0.64
CA ARG A 9 -23.36 -12.12 -0.87
C ARG A 9 -22.36 -11.58 0.18
N PRO A 10 -21.54 -12.41 0.83
CA PRO A 10 -20.53 -11.91 1.75
C PRO A 10 -19.62 -10.89 1.05
N PHE A 11 -19.03 -9.98 1.80
CA PHE A 11 -17.99 -9.09 1.27
C PHE A 11 -16.91 -9.95 0.63
N CYS A 12 -16.65 -9.76 -0.66
CA CYS A 12 -15.52 -10.39 -1.30
C CYS A 12 -14.28 -9.66 -0.80
N LEU A 13 -13.55 -10.30 0.12
CA LEU A 13 -12.24 -9.84 0.57
C LEU A 13 -11.20 -9.97 -0.55
N ALA A 14 -11.43 -10.89 -1.48
CA ALA A 14 -10.54 -11.09 -2.62
C ALA A 14 -10.82 -10.03 -3.68
N SER A 15 -9.88 -9.08 -3.82
CA SER A 15 -9.77 -8.34 -5.08
C SER A 15 -9.45 -9.36 -6.17
N PRO A 16 -10.18 -9.38 -7.31
CA PRO A 16 -9.79 -10.22 -8.43
C PRO A 16 -8.35 -9.86 -8.80
N GLN A 17 -7.47 -10.85 -8.92
CA GLN A 17 -6.08 -10.60 -9.30
C GLN A 17 -6.06 -9.94 -10.68
N VAL A 18 -5.95 -8.61 -10.71
CA VAL A 18 -5.75 -7.87 -11.94
C VAL A 18 -4.38 -8.28 -12.49
N PRO A 19 -4.27 -8.65 -13.77
CA PRO A 19 -2.98 -8.97 -14.37
C PRO A 19 -1.98 -7.84 -14.11
N ARG A 20 -0.75 -8.19 -13.69
CA ARG A 20 0.31 -7.24 -13.31
C ARG A 20 0.62 -6.17 -14.38
N HIS A 21 0.23 -6.42 -15.64
CA HIS A 21 0.47 -5.58 -16.80
C HIS A 21 -0.80 -4.98 -17.43
N ALA A 22 -1.95 -5.06 -16.77
CA ALA A 22 -3.12 -4.34 -17.25
C ALA A 22 -2.83 -2.84 -17.27
N ALA A 23 -3.26 -2.13 -18.30
CA ALA A 23 -3.19 -0.67 -18.30
C ALA A 23 -4.05 -0.15 -17.14
N ILE A 24 -3.51 0.80 -16.36
CA ILE A 24 -4.27 1.43 -15.29
C ILE A 24 -5.22 2.47 -15.92
N PRO A 25 -6.54 2.39 -15.72
CA PRO A 25 -7.48 3.36 -16.25
C PRO A 25 -7.20 4.79 -15.78
N PHE A 26 -7.36 5.74 -16.69
CA PHE A 26 -7.23 7.16 -16.43
C PHE A 26 -8.51 7.88 -16.90
N HIS A 27 -9.17 8.59 -15.99
CA HIS A 27 -10.42 9.30 -16.25
C HIS A 27 -10.21 10.82 -16.18
N THR A 28 -10.58 11.52 -17.24
CA THR A 28 -10.59 12.99 -17.31
C THR A 28 -12.00 13.52 -17.05
N GLU A 29 -12.10 14.67 -16.38
CA GLU A 29 -13.36 15.40 -16.12
C GLU A 29 -14.41 14.56 -15.36
N LYS A 30 -13.94 13.56 -14.60
CA LYS A 30 -14.76 12.65 -13.82
C LYS A 30 -14.22 12.59 -12.40
N HIS A 31 -15.08 12.80 -11.41
CA HIS A 31 -14.70 12.70 -10.00
C HIS A 31 -14.81 11.25 -9.49
N PRO A 32 -13.89 10.74 -8.65
CA PRO A 32 -13.95 9.36 -8.12
C PRO A 32 -15.27 9.03 -7.41
N ASN A 33 -15.91 10.02 -6.79
CA ASN A 33 -17.23 9.86 -6.14
C ASN A 33 -18.33 9.34 -7.08
N THR A 34 -18.17 9.48 -8.39
CA THR A 34 -19.10 8.90 -9.38
C THR A 34 -19.03 7.37 -9.43
N ASP A 35 -17.85 6.80 -9.14
CA ASP A 35 -17.61 5.35 -9.18
C ASP A 35 -17.53 4.72 -7.78
N TYR A 36 -17.29 5.52 -6.73
CA TYR A 36 -17.14 5.05 -5.35
C TYR A 36 -18.00 5.86 -4.35
N TYR A 37 -18.71 5.17 -3.47
CA TYR A 37 -19.34 5.76 -2.27
C TYR A 37 -18.29 5.94 -1.17
N ALA A 38 -18.23 7.11 -0.54
CA ALA A 38 -17.40 7.28 0.64
C ALA A 38 -17.97 6.48 1.83
N CYS A 39 -17.12 5.70 2.49
CA CYS A 39 -17.48 4.97 3.70
C CYS A 39 -17.39 5.89 4.93
N TYR A 40 -18.36 5.84 5.84
CA TYR A 40 -18.33 6.57 7.12
C TYR A 40 -17.52 5.78 8.17
N ASN A 41 -16.97 6.48 9.18
CA ASN A 41 -16.13 5.97 10.30
C ASN A 41 -14.66 5.64 10.01
N THR A 42 -14.09 6.21 8.96
CA THR A 42 -12.65 6.15 8.74
C THR A 42 -12.02 7.43 9.28
N ASN A 43 -10.83 7.35 9.89
CA ASN A 43 -9.99 8.53 10.17
C ASN A 43 -9.53 9.09 8.81
N THR A 44 -10.45 9.71 8.07
CA THR A 44 -10.21 10.24 6.74
C THR A 44 -9.74 11.66 6.87
N SER A 45 -8.58 11.94 6.30
CA SER A 45 -8.26 13.31 5.97
C SER A 45 -9.09 13.72 4.74
N GLU A 46 -9.24 15.02 4.50
CA GLU A 46 -9.81 15.53 3.24
C GLU A 46 -9.08 15.00 2.00
N ARG A 47 -7.87 14.45 2.19
CA ARG A 47 -7.00 13.94 1.12
C ARG A 47 -6.99 12.42 0.99
N LYS A 48 -7.59 11.65 1.90
CA LYS A 48 -7.58 10.18 1.84
C LYS A 48 -8.80 9.58 2.52
N TRP A 49 -9.55 8.76 1.79
CA TRP A 49 -10.75 8.11 2.31
C TRP A 49 -10.95 6.70 1.76
N ILE A 50 -11.79 5.92 2.43
CA ILE A 50 -12.19 4.60 1.94
C ILE A 50 -13.44 4.75 1.07
N GLY A 51 -13.37 4.20 -0.13
CA GLY A 51 -14.47 4.11 -1.07
C GLY A 51 -15.03 2.69 -1.17
N GLN A 52 -16.32 2.56 -1.44
CA GLN A 52 -16.94 1.31 -1.89
C GLN A 52 -17.41 1.48 -3.33
N ASN A 53 -17.02 0.56 -4.22
CA ASN A 53 -17.43 0.61 -5.61
C ASN A 53 -18.97 0.62 -5.75
N ARG A 54 -19.51 1.57 -6.53
CA ARG A 54 -20.96 1.73 -6.76
C ARG A 54 -21.55 0.59 -7.57
N ALA A 55 -20.76 -0.09 -8.41
CA ALA A 55 -21.21 -1.21 -9.21
C ALA A 55 -21.62 -2.38 -8.30
N LEU A 56 -22.93 -2.59 -8.15
CA LEU A 56 -23.54 -3.53 -7.19
C LEU A 56 -23.05 -4.99 -7.29
N ALA A 57 -22.43 -5.38 -8.41
CA ALA A 57 -21.83 -6.68 -8.62
C ALA A 57 -20.49 -6.87 -7.89
N ILE A 58 -19.79 -5.77 -7.58
CA ILE A 58 -18.41 -5.73 -7.08
C ILE A 58 -18.43 -5.01 -5.72
N ARG A 59 -18.43 -5.77 -4.62
CA ARG A 59 -18.33 -5.21 -3.26
C ARG A 59 -16.87 -4.98 -2.86
N GLN A 60 -16.13 -4.30 -3.72
CA GLN A 60 -14.72 -3.98 -3.51
C GLN A 60 -14.62 -2.67 -2.73
N LEU A 61 -13.86 -2.70 -1.64
CA LEU A 61 -13.39 -1.51 -0.97
C LEU A 61 -12.10 -1.04 -1.66
N VAL A 62 -11.94 0.27 -1.71
CA VAL A 62 -10.76 0.93 -2.26
C VAL A 62 -10.31 2.02 -1.31
N THR A 63 -9.04 2.40 -1.40
CA THR A 63 -8.54 3.65 -0.81
C THR A 63 -8.50 4.69 -1.91
N VAL A 64 -9.16 5.82 -1.73
CA VAL A 64 -9.06 6.97 -2.63
C VAL A 64 -8.21 8.03 -1.96
N GLN A 65 -7.22 8.53 -2.70
CA GLN A 65 -6.30 9.55 -2.22
C GLN A 65 -6.25 10.72 -3.21
N LYS A 66 -6.48 11.93 -2.70
CA LYS A 66 -6.24 13.18 -3.41
C LYS A 66 -4.76 13.54 -3.28
N LEU A 67 -4.09 13.76 -4.40
CA LEU A 67 -2.70 14.23 -4.38
C LEU A 67 -2.61 15.72 -4.00
N PRO A 68 -1.50 16.16 -3.39
CA PRO A 68 -1.27 17.57 -3.11
C PRO A 68 -1.32 18.43 -4.37
N ALA A 69 -1.85 19.66 -4.24
CA ALA A 69 -1.89 20.64 -5.32
C ALA A 69 -0.51 21.15 -5.76
N THR A 70 0.58 20.75 -5.09
CA THR A 70 1.97 20.96 -5.50
C THR A 70 2.46 19.88 -6.46
N SER A 71 1.84 18.70 -6.43
CA SER A 71 2.07 17.60 -7.36
C SER A 71 1.30 17.86 -8.66
N ARG A 72 1.38 19.09 -9.21
CA ARG A 72 0.78 19.51 -10.49
C ARG A 72 1.53 18.90 -11.66
N ALA A 73 1.74 17.60 -11.58
CA ALA A 73 2.20 16.78 -12.68
C ALA A 73 1.28 17.07 -13.86
N SER A 74 1.82 17.78 -14.83
CA SER A 74 1.29 17.70 -16.18
C SER A 74 1.34 16.22 -16.53
N PHE A 75 0.20 15.52 -16.51
CA PHE A 75 0.07 14.10 -16.86
C PHE A 75 0.33 13.90 -18.37
N THR A 76 1.49 14.35 -18.84
CA THR A 76 1.99 14.15 -20.18
C THR A 76 2.48 12.72 -20.38
N ASP A 77 2.71 11.95 -19.30
CA ASP A 77 3.20 10.58 -19.43
C ASP A 77 2.55 9.58 -18.44
N ILE A 78 1.26 9.29 -18.66
CA ILE A 78 0.52 8.18 -18.02
C ILE A 78 1.27 6.84 -18.17
N GLY A 79 2.13 6.70 -19.19
CA GLY A 79 3.01 5.55 -19.38
C GLY A 79 3.97 5.31 -18.23
N LYS A 80 4.40 6.37 -17.53
CA LYS A 80 5.27 6.26 -16.33
C LYS A 80 4.54 5.72 -15.12
N LEU A 81 3.25 6.03 -14.95
CA LEU A 81 2.45 5.47 -13.86
C LEU A 81 2.31 3.95 -13.94
N ASN A 82 2.24 3.40 -15.16
CA ASN A 82 2.20 1.96 -15.32
C ASN A 82 3.48 1.28 -14.79
N ARG A 83 4.63 1.98 -14.81
CA ARG A 83 5.93 1.48 -14.30
C ARG A 83 5.96 1.36 -12.79
N ILE A 84 5.08 2.05 -12.05
CA ILE A 84 4.96 1.95 -10.58
C ILE A 84 4.58 0.53 -10.13
N SER A 85 3.97 -0.26 -11.01
CA SER A 85 3.48 -1.61 -10.70
C SER A 85 4.60 -2.54 -10.22
N HIS A 86 4.55 -2.90 -8.95
CA HIS A 86 5.43 -3.91 -8.34
C HIS A 86 4.64 -4.71 -7.31
N GLU A 87 5.08 -5.95 -7.03
CA GLU A 87 4.37 -6.82 -6.08
C GLU A 87 4.31 -6.20 -4.68
N ASN A 88 5.40 -5.54 -4.27
CA ASN A 88 5.55 -4.89 -2.97
C ASN A 88 5.27 -3.38 -2.95
N VAL A 89 4.72 -2.83 -4.01
CA VAL A 89 4.21 -1.44 -4.04
C VAL A 89 2.71 -1.51 -4.27
N VAL A 90 1.94 -0.68 -3.55
CA VAL A 90 0.49 -0.64 -3.75
C VAL A 90 0.22 -0.21 -5.19
N ARG A 91 -0.43 -1.07 -5.95
CA ARG A 91 -0.73 -0.79 -7.35
C ARG A 91 -1.97 0.13 -7.41
N PRO A 92 -1.91 1.24 -8.15
CA PRO A 92 -3.10 2.01 -8.45
C PRO A 92 -4.10 1.21 -9.29
N ASP A 93 -5.36 1.21 -8.86
CA ASP A 93 -6.50 0.63 -9.58
C ASP A 93 -6.98 1.58 -10.68
N CYS A 94 -7.00 2.89 -10.43
CA CYS A 94 -7.33 3.92 -11.43
C CYS A 94 -6.90 5.32 -10.99
N PHE A 95 -6.89 6.24 -11.95
CA PHE A 95 -6.60 7.67 -11.77
C PHE A 95 -7.78 8.52 -12.23
N TYR A 96 -8.02 9.63 -11.53
CA TYR A 96 -9.00 10.65 -11.91
C TYR A 96 -8.38 12.04 -11.92
N HIS A 97 -8.60 12.78 -12.99
CA HIS A 97 -8.22 14.19 -13.11
C HIS A 97 -9.46 15.04 -13.37
N VAL A 98 -9.82 15.90 -12.41
CA VAL A 98 -11.02 16.74 -12.47
C VAL A 98 -10.75 18.07 -11.78
N ASP A 99 -11.16 19.18 -12.39
CA ASP A 99 -10.99 20.55 -11.85
C ASP A 99 -9.55 20.90 -11.43
N GLY A 100 -8.55 20.35 -12.13
CA GLY A 100 -7.13 20.56 -11.82
C GLY A 100 -6.62 19.77 -10.62
N GLU A 101 -7.42 18.83 -10.10
CA GLU A 101 -7.09 17.96 -8.97
C GLU A 101 -6.88 16.52 -9.46
N LEU A 102 -5.89 15.84 -8.89
CA LEU A 102 -5.65 14.42 -9.15
C LEU A 102 -6.05 13.56 -7.97
N TYR A 103 -6.74 12.46 -8.28
CA TYR A 103 -7.06 11.40 -7.35
C TYR A 103 -6.48 10.08 -7.85
N ILE A 104 -5.94 9.30 -6.92
CA ILE A 104 -5.49 7.93 -7.14
C ILE A 104 -6.41 7.02 -6.34
N VAL A 105 -6.82 5.91 -6.95
CA VAL A 105 -7.53 4.83 -6.28
C VAL A 105 -6.62 3.63 -6.17
N TYR A 106 -6.56 3.05 -4.98
CA TYR A 106 -5.75 1.88 -4.66
C TYR A 106 -6.61 0.74 -4.14
N GLU A 107 -6.05 -0.47 -4.19
CA GLU A 107 -6.59 -1.60 -3.43
C GLU A 107 -6.69 -1.24 -1.94
N PHE A 108 -7.80 -1.61 -1.29
CA PHE A 108 -7.93 -1.39 0.13
C PHE A 108 -7.19 -2.47 0.93
N LEU A 109 -6.26 -2.05 1.79
CA LEU A 109 -5.52 -2.94 2.69
C LEU A 109 -5.95 -2.72 4.15
N TYR A 110 -6.34 -3.81 4.80
CA TYR A 110 -6.93 -3.79 6.16
C TYR A 110 -5.91 -3.60 7.28
N LEU A 111 -4.66 -3.98 7.04
CA LEU A 111 -3.63 -4.12 8.06
C LEU A 111 -2.42 -3.26 7.74
N ASP A 112 -2.02 -2.48 8.73
CA ASP A 112 -0.64 -2.02 8.88
C ASP A 112 0.22 -3.24 9.27
N ILE A 113 1.47 -3.30 8.80
CA ILE A 113 2.40 -4.38 9.19
C ILE A 113 2.53 -4.53 10.71
N PHE A 114 2.40 -3.45 11.48
CA PHE A 114 2.53 -3.45 12.93
C PHE A 114 1.35 -4.12 13.64
N ASP A 115 0.22 -4.31 12.96
CA ASP A 115 -0.93 -5.09 13.48
C ASP A 115 -0.60 -6.59 13.64
N LEU A 116 0.46 -7.05 12.99
CA LEU A 116 0.90 -8.44 13.03
C LEU A 116 1.74 -8.78 14.26
N PHE A 117 2.28 -7.77 14.94
CA PHE A 117 3.25 -7.97 16.01
C PHE A 117 2.59 -8.48 17.31
N PRO A 118 3.32 -9.26 18.12
CA PRO A 118 4.72 -9.67 17.96
C PRO A 118 4.94 -10.79 16.92
N LEU A 119 6.11 -10.81 16.29
CA LEU A 119 6.50 -11.75 15.23
C LEU A 119 7.79 -12.51 15.56
N GLN A 120 7.93 -13.70 14.95
CA GLN A 120 9.17 -14.48 15.00
C GLN A 120 10.18 -13.95 13.97
N GLU A 121 11.47 -14.27 14.16
CA GLU A 121 12.56 -13.83 13.29
C GLU A 121 12.29 -14.06 11.81
N ALA A 122 11.87 -15.27 11.42
CA ALA A 122 11.58 -15.59 10.01
C ALA A 122 10.48 -14.71 9.41
N ALA A 123 9.47 -14.33 10.20
CA ALA A 123 8.39 -13.45 9.76
C ALA A 123 8.87 -11.99 9.63
N VAL A 124 9.68 -11.50 10.57
CA VAL A 124 10.31 -10.18 10.47
C VAL A 124 11.20 -10.11 9.23
N ALA A 125 12.07 -11.08 9.06
CA ALA A 125 12.97 -11.15 7.92
C ALA A 125 12.21 -11.23 6.58
N CYS A 126 11.06 -11.92 6.55
CA CYS A 126 10.17 -11.96 5.39
C CYS A 126 9.61 -10.58 5.05
N ILE A 127 9.14 -9.84 6.07
CA ILE A 127 8.65 -8.46 5.86
C ILE A 127 9.77 -7.59 5.31
N VAL A 128 10.96 -7.63 5.92
CA VAL A 128 12.12 -6.83 5.51
C VAL A 128 12.55 -7.14 4.08
N LYS A 129 12.61 -8.43 3.72
CA LYS A 129 12.92 -8.88 2.36
C LYS A 129 11.96 -8.27 1.33
N GLN A 130 10.66 -8.37 1.59
CA GLN A 130 9.63 -7.83 0.71
C GLN A 130 9.69 -6.29 0.62
N THR A 131 9.95 -5.60 1.73
CA THR A 131 10.15 -4.14 1.76
C THR A 131 11.35 -3.73 0.90
N ILE A 132 12.48 -4.43 1.01
CA ILE A 132 13.68 -4.14 0.21
C ILE A 132 13.42 -4.37 -1.28
N CYS A 133 12.69 -5.42 -1.65
CA CYS A 133 12.27 -5.62 -3.04
C CYS A 133 11.50 -4.41 -3.57
N GLY A 134 10.55 -3.90 -2.80
CA GLY A 134 9.80 -2.69 -3.15
C GLY A 134 10.67 -1.43 -3.21
N PHE A 135 11.58 -1.25 -2.26
CA PHE A 135 12.50 -0.09 -2.22
C PHE A 135 13.45 -0.07 -3.40
N ARG A 136 13.99 -1.22 -3.80
CA ARG A 136 14.82 -1.34 -5.01
C ARG A 136 14.03 -0.97 -6.25
N HIS A 137 12.79 -1.47 -6.39
CA HIS A 137 11.92 -1.08 -7.50
C HIS A 137 11.68 0.43 -7.53
N LEU A 138 11.32 1.05 -6.40
CA LEU A 138 11.08 2.49 -6.32
C LEU A 138 12.33 3.31 -6.64
N LYS A 139 13.52 2.85 -6.20
CA LYS A 139 14.82 3.46 -6.53
C LYS A 139 15.05 3.48 -8.05
N ASP A 140 14.65 2.43 -8.75
CA ASP A 140 14.84 2.27 -10.20
C ASP A 140 13.83 3.06 -11.05
N LEU A 141 12.78 3.65 -10.44
CA LEU A 141 11.78 4.45 -11.16
C LEU A 141 12.25 5.86 -11.53
N GLU A 142 13.37 6.32 -10.98
CA GLU A 142 13.95 7.65 -11.25
C GLU A 142 12.97 8.82 -11.01
N ILE A 143 12.09 8.68 -10.02
CA ILE A 143 11.11 9.68 -9.59
C ILE A 143 11.25 9.96 -8.10
N PHE A 144 10.89 11.18 -7.67
CA PHE A 144 10.83 11.50 -6.24
C PHE A 144 9.49 11.06 -5.67
N PHE A 145 9.52 10.49 -4.47
CA PHE A 145 8.34 9.96 -3.83
C PHE A 145 8.38 10.06 -2.30
N GLY A 146 7.20 10.10 -1.69
CA GLY A 146 7.04 9.96 -0.24
C GLY A 146 6.32 8.67 0.12
N ILE A 147 6.86 7.90 1.07
CA ILE A 147 6.18 6.71 1.63
C ILE A 147 5.22 7.15 2.73
N ASP A 148 3.96 6.74 2.65
CA ASP A 148 2.95 6.96 3.69
C ASP A 148 3.09 5.90 4.79
N ILE A 149 2.89 4.65 4.38
CA ILE A 149 2.71 3.52 5.27
C ILE A 149 3.12 2.23 4.55
N ILE A 150 3.52 1.24 5.33
CA ILE A 150 3.71 -0.12 4.85
C ILE A 150 2.58 -0.98 5.40
N GLN A 151 1.86 -1.62 4.49
CA GLN A 151 0.68 -2.42 4.77
C GLN A 151 0.89 -3.86 4.31
N ILE A 152 -0.08 -4.71 4.59
CA ILE A 152 -0.04 -6.13 4.21
C ILE A 152 -1.42 -6.62 3.80
N ASN A 153 -1.46 -7.37 2.69
CA ASN A 153 -2.70 -7.97 2.20
C ASN A 153 -2.96 -9.35 2.85
N GLU A 154 -4.13 -9.93 2.54
CA GLU A 154 -4.60 -11.20 3.11
C GLU A 154 -3.72 -12.42 2.76
N TYR A 155 -2.83 -12.30 1.77
CA TYR A 155 -1.91 -13.34 1.32
C TYR A 155 -0.53 -13.24 1.98
N GLY A 156 -0.31 -12.22 2.82
CA GLY A 156 1.00 -11.98 3.45
C GLY A 156 1.96 -11.16 2.59
N VAL A 157 1.46 -10.55 1.50
CA VAL A 157 2.28 -9.69 0.64
C VAL A 157 2.35 -8.30 1.25
N VAL A 158 3.57 -7.86 1.55
CA VAL A 158 3.85 -6.51 2.05
C VAL A 158 3.72 -5.52 0.90
N LYS A 159 3.08 -4.37 1.18
CA LYS A 159 2.70 -3.36 0.21
C LYS A 159 3.11 -1.98 0.72
N ILE A 160 3.96 -1.29 -0.03
CA ILE A 160 4.38 0.08 0.27
C ILE A 160 3.39 1.04 -0.39
N GLU A 161 2.72 1.85 0.42
CA GLU A 161 1.84 2.91 -0.05
C GLU A 161 2.62 4.22 -0.20
N VAL A 162 2.50 4.86 -1.36
CA VAL A 162 3.20 6.10 -1.72
C VAL A 162 2.21 7.25 -1.74
N ILE A 163 2.47 8.31 -0.97
CA ILE A 163 1.58 9.47 -0.76
C ILE A 163 1.83 10.62 -1.72
N ASP A 164 3.05 10.77 -2.22
CA ASP A 164 3.42 11.85 -3.11
C ASP A 164 4.25 11.29 -4.25
N TRP A 165 3.80 11.52 -5.48
CA TRP A 165 4.53 11.23 -6.70
C TRP A 165 4.92 12.57 -7.30
N ASN A 166 6.10 13.09 -6.96
CA ASN A 166 6.57 14.31 -7.57
C ASN A 166 7.17 13.98 -8.95
N GLN A 167 6.31 14.09 -9.97
CA GLN A 167 6.68 13.84 -11.37
C GLN A 167 7.18 15.10 -12.08
N ASP A 168 7.16 16.27 -11.45
CA ASP A 168 7.60 17.51 -12.09
C ASP A 168 9.13 17.70 -12.02
N GLU A 169 9.80 16.99 -11.11
CA GLU A 169 11.26 17.02 -10.94
C GLU A 169 11.94 15.80 -11.59
N PHE A 170 11.71 15.57 -12.89
CA PHE A 170 12.63 14.77 -13.70
C PHE A 170 13.90 15.59 -14.00
N SER A 171 14.66 15.91 -12.96
CA SER A 171 15.99 16.48 -13.12
C SER A 171 16.99 15.32 -13.18
N VAL A 172 17.80 15.26 -14.23
CA VAL A 172 18.77 14.20 -14.54
C VAL A 172 19.97 14.18 -13.56
N GLU A 173 19.80 14.65 -12.33
CA GLU A 173 20.89 14.76 -11.39
C GLU A 173 21.05 13.48 -10.56
N ARG A 174 22.26 12.93 -10.58
CA ARG A 174 22.74 11.89 -9.66
C ARG A 174 22.47 12.23 -8.18
N SER A 175 22.27 13.50 -7.86
CA SER A 175 21.86 13.99 -6.54
C SER A 175 20.51 13.41 -6.10
N LEU A 176 19.53 13.28 -7.01
CA LEU A 176 18.20 12.75 -6.71
C LEU A 176 18.23 11.25 -6.43
N HIS A 177 18.94 10.46 -7.22
CA HIS A 177 19.10 9.02 -6.96
C HIS A 177 19.74 8.75 -5.59
N ARG A 178 20.75 9.56 -5.25
CA ARG A 178 21.42 9.47 -3.95
C ARG A 178 20.48 9.87 -2.82
N ALA A 179 19.72 10.96 -2.97
CA ALA A 179 18.76 11.41 -1.96
C ALA A 179 17.63 10.39 -1.75
N ASN A 180 17.11 9.77 -2.83
CA ASN A 180 16.12 8.69 -2.73
C ASN A 180 16.69 7.47 -2.01
N GLU A 181 17.92 7.05 -2.31
CA GLU A 181 18.56 5.93 -1.61
C GLU A 181 18.78 6.24 -0.13
N GLU A 182 19.29 7.44 0.20
CA GLU A 182 19.47 7.89 1.58
C GLU A 182 18.13 7.92 2.34
N TYR A 183 17.06 8.42 1.70
CA TYR A 183 15.70 8.40 2.26
C TYR A 183 15.20 6.97 2.52
N LEU A 184 15.34 6.07 1.55
CA LEU A 184 14.91 4.67 1.69
C LEU A 184 15.69 3.93 2.79
N VAL A 185 16.99 4.18 2.91
CA VAL A 185 17.83 3.61 3.97
C VAL A 185 17.39 4.13 5.34
N ALA A 186 17.18 5.43 5.49
CA ALA A 186 16.70 6.02 6.74
C ALA A 186 15.33 5.46 7.13
N TYR A 187 14.39 5.37 6.18
CA TYR A 187 13.08 4.77 6.42
C TYR A 187 13.19 3.31 6.87
N LEU A 188 14.05 2.52 6.22
CA LEU A 188 14.27 1.11 6.59
C LEU A 188 14.84 0.97 8.02
N GLN A 189 15.74 1.86 8.42
CA GLN A 189 16.30 1.90 9.78
C GLN A 189 15.22 2.21 10.82
N GLU A 190 14.39 3.23 10.58
CA GLU A 190 13.28 3.59 11.46
C GLU A 190 12.25 2.45 11.57
N LEU A 191 11.90 1.84 10.43
CA LEU A 191 11.03 0.68 10.36
C LEU A 191 11.54 -0.46 11.25
N MET A 192 12.82 -0.79 11.12
CA MET A 192 13.45 -1.88 11.88
C MET A 192 13.56 -1.56 13.37
N ALA A 193 13.86 -0.32 13.73
CA ALA A 193 13.83 0.12 15.12
C ALA A 193 12.43 -0.03 15.74
N ALA A 194 11.38 0.36 15.00
CA ALA A 194 10.00 0.17 15.44
C ALA A 194 9.64 -1.32 15.59
N MET A 195 10.08 -2.18 14.65
CA MET A 195 9.89 -3.63 14.77
C MET A 195 10.60 -4.20 16.00
N ALA A 196 11.83 -3.76 16.29
CA ALA A 196 12.60 -4.18 17.46
C ALA A 196 11.87 -3.88 18.77
N GLN A 197 11.32 -2.67 18.89
CA GLN A 197 10.53 -2.29 20.06
C GLN A 197 9.30 -3.20 20.25
N ARG A 198 8.64 -3.59 19.16
CA ARG A 198 7.45 -4.46 19.19
C ARG A 198 7.77 -5.93 19.45
N CYS A 199 9.00 -6.38 19.18
CA CYS A 199 9.46 -7.74 19.43
C CYS A 199 10.21 -7.92 20.76
N ASN A 200 10.41 -6.85 21.55
CA ASN A 200 11.33 -6.83 22.70
C ASN A 200 12.77 -7.23 22.30
N ASP A 201 13.28 -6.50 21.30
CA ASP A 201 14.57 -6.66 20.60
C ASP A 201 14.50 -7.53 19.34
N LEU A 202 15.38 -7.20 18.38
CA LEU A 202 15.57 -8.01 17.17
C LEU A 202 16.69 -9.03 17.41
N PRO A 203 16.65 -10.19 16.71
CA PRO A 203 17.72 -11.16 16.77
C PRO A 203 19.09 -10.54 16.43
N LYS A 204 20.15 -11.01 17.10
CA LYS A 204 21.54 -10.51 16.87
C LYS A 204 22.02 -10.65 15.42
N THR A 205 21.40 -11.53 14.65
CA THR A 205 21.61 -11.70 13.20
C THR A 205 21.28 -10.44 12.40
N VAL A 206 20.47 -9.54 12.96
CA VAL A 206 20.11 -8.23 12.38
C VAL A 206 21.19 -7.17 12.60
N SER A 207 22.07 -7.33 13.59
CA SER A 207 23.04 -6.30 13.98
C SER A 207 24.01 -5.89 12.86
N ASN A 208 24.26 -6.77 11.89
CA ASN A 208 25.11 -6.51 10.73
C ASN A 208 24.33 -6.09 9.46
N PHE A 209 23.00 -6.06 9.52
CA PHE A 209 22.15 -5.82 8.35
C PHE A 209 22.26 -4.38 7.81
N PHE A 210 22.64 -3.42 8.66
CA PHE A 210 22.69 -1.98 8.34
C PHE A 210 24.10 -1.40 8.38
N ILE A 211 25.10 -2.14 7.92
CA ILE A 211 26.47 -1.61 7.81
C ILE A 211 26.55 -0.76 6.53
N GLY A 212 26.06 0.49 6.56
CA GLY A 212 26.31 1.46 5.49
C GLY A 212 25.19 2.44 5.19
N SER A 213 25.38 3.18 4.10
CA SER A 213 24.47 4.22 3.57
C SER A 213 23.74 3.76 2.30
N VAL A 214 23.62 2.46 2.08
CA VAL A 214 23.02 1.85 0.88
C VAL A 214 22.02 0.77 1.30
N LEU A 215 21.07 0.47 0.43
CA LEU A 215 20.10 -0.60 0.69
C LEU A 215 20.82 -1.96 0.83
N PRO A 216 20.46 -2.80 1.82
CA PRO A 216 21.10 -4.10 2.02
C PRO A 216 21.00 -5.01 0.80
N ASP A 217 21.96 -5.93 0.67
CA ASP A 217 21.91 -6.90 -0.42
C ASP A 217 20.82 -7.95 -0.23
N MET A 218 20.16 -8.36 -1.33
CA MET A 218 19.15 -9.44 -1.27
C MET A 218 19.75 -10.80 -0.91
N GLY A 219 21.07 -10.97 -1.10
CA GLY A 219 21.85 -12.12 -0.66
C GLY A 219 22.32 -12.05 0.80
N HIS A 220 21.96 -11.02 1.56
CA HIS A 220 22.34 -10.93 2.98
C HIS A 220 21.72 -12.08 3.80
N ASP A 221 22.52 -12.74 4.65
CA ASP A 221 22.15 -13.94 5.42
C ASP A 221 20.80 -13.85 6.13
N PHE A 222 20.50 -12.68 6.73
CA PHE A 222 19.22 -12.39 7.39
C PHE A 222 17.99 -12.62 6.50
N ILE A 223 18.03 -12.28 5.20
CA ILE A 223 16.86 -12.34 4.30
C ILE A 223 16.99 -13.36 3.16
N ALA A 224 18.21 -13.79 2.84
CA ALA A 224 18.49 -14.62 1.67
C ALA A 224 17.66 -15.92 1.67
N ASN A 225 17.64 -16.62 2.81
CA ASN A 225 17.05 -17.96 2.95
C ASN A 225 15.61 -17.94 3.52
N VAL A 226 15.02 -16.76 3.66
CA VAL A 226 13.66 -16.65 4.19
C VAL A 226 12.64 -17.04 3.12
N GLY A 227 11.64 -17.82 3.53
CA GLY A 227 10.51 -18.22 2.68
C GLY A 227 9.64 -17.05 2.24
N GLY A 228 8.63 -17.35 1.44
CA GLY A 228 7.78 -16.34 0.80
C GLY A 228 6.69 -15.78 1.73
N PRO A 229 5.79 -14.95 1.14
CA PRO A 229 4.66 -14.31 1.83
C PRO A 229 3.80 -15.27 2.67
N GLU A 230 3.75 -16.55 2.32
CA GLU A 230 2.98 -17.58 2.99
C GLU A 230 3.31 -17.72 4.49
N ILE A 231 4.54 -17.40 4.90
CA ILE A 231 4.96 -17.40 6.32
C ILE A 231 4.12 -16.42 7.16
N LEU A 232 3.63 -15.34 6.55
CA LEU A 232 2.86 -14.29 7.22
C LEU A 232 1.35 -14.58 7.24
N ARG A 233 0.88 -15.53 6.43
CA ARG A 233 -0.55 -15.71 6.14
C ARG A 233 -1.40 -16.01 7.37
N GLU A 234 -0.95 -16.90 8.26
CA GLU A 234 -1.69 -17.24 9.48
C GLU A 234 -1.80 -16.04 10.42
N ARG A 235 -0.73 -15.24 10.54
CA ARG A 235 -0.69 -14.03 11.37
C ARG A 235 -1.62 -12.97 10.83
N VAL A 236 -1.62 -12.77 9.52
CA VAL A 236 -2.54 -11.86 8.82
C VAL A 236 -3.99 -12.26 9.06
N ILE A 237 -4.35 -13.52 8.83
CA ILE A 237 -5.73 -13.99 9.05
C ILE A 237 -6.15 -13.78 10.51
N SER A 238 -5.26 -14.08 11.46
CA SER A 238 -5.53 -13.84 12.87
C SER A 238 -5.71 -12.35 13.18
N ALA A 239 -4.89 -11.47 12.62
CA ALA A 239 -4.97 -10.03 12.84
C ALA A 239 -6.25 -9.42 12.24
N ILE A 240 -6.63 -9.83 11.03
CA ILE A 240 -7.92 -9.45 10.41
C ILE A 240 -9.08 -9.86 11.32
N ARG A 241 -9.11 -11.12 11.79
CA ARG A 241 -10.14 -11.61 12.70
C ARG A 241 -10.21 -10.78 13.99
N ARG A 242 -9.05 -10.46 14.59
CA ARG A 242 -9.01 -9.61 15.79
C ARG A 242 -9.59 -8.22 15.53
N LYS A 243 -9.23 -7.56 14.44
CA LYS A 243 -9.76 -6.23 14.09
C LYS A 243 -11.28 -6.25 13.82
N LEU A 244 -11.77 -7.30 13.16
CA LEU A 244 -13.20 -7.46 12.88
C LEU A 244 -14.02 -7.78 14.14
N LEU A 245 -13.49 -8.63 15.05
CA LEU A 245 -14.20 -9.07 16.25
C LEU A 245 -14.06 -8.09 17.42
N GLY A 246 -12.95 -7.37 17.52
CA GLY A 246 -12.63 -6.46 18.63
C GLY A 246 -13.34 -5.10 18.59
N GLY A 247 -14.27 -4.87 17.65
CA GLY A 247 -14.98 -3.60 17.51
C GLY A 247 -14.15 -2.42 16.99
N GLY A 248 -12.87 -2.64 16.62
CA GLY A 248 -11.99 -1.62 16.07
C GLY A 248 -12.33 -1.18 14.65
N ILE A 249 -13.13 -1.98 13.93
CA ILE A 249 -13.71 -1.62 12.62
C ILE A 249 -15.22 -1.75 12.77
N LYS A 250 -15.94 -0.63 12.91
CA LYS A 250 -17.39 -0.64 12.68
C LYS A 250 -17.62 -1.05 11.22
N PRO A 251 -18.64 -1.88 10.91
CA PRO A 251 -18.93 -2.24 9.52
C PRO A 251 -19.05 -0.96 8.70
N PHE A 252 -18.29 -0.85 7.62
CA PHE A 252 -18.31 0.32 6.75
C PHE A 252 -19.75 0.55 6.28
N THR A 253 -20.36 1.63 6.75
CA THR A 253 -21.66 2.08 6.26
C THR A 253 -21.40 3.11 5.18
N CYS A 254 -21.84 2.82 3.96
CA CYS A 254 -21.92 3.81 2.89
C CYS A 254 -23.28 4.50 2.95
N ASP A 255 -23.31 5.82 2.75
CA ASP A 255 -24.56 6.53 2.53
C ASP A 255 -24.92 6.45 1.04
N PRO A 256 -26.04 5.80 0.66
CA PRO A 256 -26.50 5.77 -0.72
C PRO A 256 -27.12 7.10 -1.20
N SER A 257 -27.25 8.10 -0.33
CA SER A 257 -27.94 9.38 -0.59
C SER A 257 -27.08 10.44 -1.29
N ILE A 258 -25.81 10.13 -1.61
CA ILE A 258 -24.84 11.03 -2.28
C ILE A 258 -24.43 10.45 -3.64
#